data_AF-A0A963VDD6-F1
#
_entry.id   AF-A0A963VDD6-F1
#
_cell.length_a   1.000
_cell.length_b   1.000
_cell.length_c   1.000
_cell.angle_alpha   90.00
_cell.angle_beta   90.00
_cell.angle_gamma   90.00
#
_symmetry.space_group_name_H-M   'P 1'
#
loop_
_entity.id
_entity.type
_entity.pdbx_description
1 polymer ?
#
loop_
_entity_poly.entity_id
_entity_poly.type
_entity_poly.pdbx_seq_one_letter_code
_entity_poly.pdbx_strand_id
1 'polypeptide(L)'
;CHLAYLAVGLDGFQAFNHALTTLSTGGFSTSDASFGAFQGAPEYIASVFMVLASLPFVRFVQMMAGQTQPMFRDRQVRGFLITIVVLVLVVTIYRVVANDDHLEHALREGLFNVTSIITGTGYASVDYQLWGGFPVILFFFIGLIGGCAGSTCCSVKIFRYQVLLGAVAQQV
;
A
#
# COMPACT_ATOMS: atom_id res chain seq x y z
N CYS A 1 10.61 10.83 2.09
CA CYS A 1 10.68 9.47 2.63
C CYS A 1 11.80 9.35 3.66
N HIS A 2 13.09 9.42 3.26
CA HIS A 2 14.23 9.34 4.19
C HIS A 2 14.12 10.23 5.45
N LEU A 3 13.90 11.53 5.27
CA LEU A 3 13.73 12.46 6.39
C LEU A 3 12.54 12.12 7.30
N ALA A 4 11.47 11.57 6.73
CA ALA A 4 10.30 11.17 7.51
C ALA A 4 10.59 9.91 8.34
N TYR A 5 11.36 8.95 7.80
CA TYR A 5 11.84 7.79 8.56
C TYR A 5 12.78 8.18 9.70
N LEU A 6 13.68 9.15 9.48
CA LEU A 6 14.51 9.71 10.55
C LEU A 6 13.66 10.34 11.67
N ALA A 7 12.62 11.09 11.31
CA ALA A 7 11.74 11.75 12.27
C ALA A 7 10.97 10.78 13.17
N VAL A 8 10.75 9.54 12.73
CA VAL A 8 10.08 8.49 13.51
C VAL A 8 11.06 7.48 14.14
N GLY A 9 12.36 7.77 14.11
CA GLY A 9 13.37 7.08 14.91
C GLY A 9 14.17 5.98 14.21
N LEU A 10 14.10 5.84 12.88
CA LEU A 10 15.02 4.94 12.16
C LEU A 10 16.43 5.53 12.14
N ASP A 11 17.44 4.66 12.27
CA ASP A 11 18.84 5.05 12.08
C ASP A 11 19.07 5.60 10.66
N GLY A 12 20.07 6.46 10.47
CA GLY A 12 20.37 7.07 9.17
C GLY A 12 20.57 6.06 8.03
N PHE A 13 21.27 4.96 8.31
CA PHE A 13 21.48 3.91 7.32
C PHE A 13 20.18 3.17 7.01
N GLN A 14 19.41 2.81 8.03
CA GLN A 14 18.12 2.12 7.87
C GLN A 14 17.11 2.99 7.14
N ALA A 15 16.98 4.26 7.53
CA ALA A 15 16.08 5.23 6.94
C ALA A 15 16.41 5.49 5.46
N PHE A 16 17.69 5.52 5.08
CA PHE A 16 18.09 5.71 3.69
C PHE A 16 17.74 4.50 2.83
N ASN A 17 18.14 3.30 3.24
CA ASN A 17 17.86 2.07 2.51
C ASN A 17 16.35 1.82 2.37
N HIS A 18 15.59 1.95 3.46
CA HIS A 18 14.14 1.80 3.40
C HIS A 18 13.48 2.88 2.56
N ALA A 19 14.00 4.10 2.50
CA ALA A 19 13.44 5.13 1.61
C ALA A 19 13.58 4.75 0.13
N LEU A 20 14.72 4.17 -0.26
CA LEU A 20 14.94 3.70 -1.63
C LEU A 20 13.96 2.58 -1.99
N THR A 21 13.83 1.58 -1.12
CA THR A 21 13.01 0.38 -1.37
C THR A 21 11.51 0.62 -1.20
N THR A 22 11.11 1.60 -0.38
CA THR A 22 9.71 2.05 -0.28
C THR A 22 9.28 2.79 -1.55
N LEU A 23 10.10 3.72 -2.04
CA LEU A 23 9.76 4.54 -3.22
C LEU A 23 9.87 3.77 -4.54
N SER A 24 10.75 2.76 -4.61
CA SER A 24 10.82 1.87 -5.77
C SER A 24 9.81 0.72 -5.72
N THR A 25 9.00 0.64 -4.64
CA THR A 25 8.12 -0.50 -4.34
C THR A 25 8.87 -1.85 -4.45
N GLY A 26 10.09 -1.90 -3.92
CA GLY A 26 11.01 -3.03 -4.06
C GLY A 26 11.09 -3.97 -2.86
N GLY A 27 10.65 -3.56 -1.67
CA GLY A 27 10.46 -4.47 -0.53
C GLY A 27 11.70 -4.95 0.22
N PHE A 28 12.91 -4.63 -0.23
CA PHE A 28 14.12 -5.01 0.49
C PHE A 28 14.27 -4.21 1.79
N SER A 29 14.73 -4.90 2.84
CA SER A 29 14.96 -4.35 4.17
C SER A 29 16.39 -4.62 4.62
N THR A 30 16.86 -3.83 5.58
CA THR A 30 18.13 -4.04 6.29
C THR A 30 18.02 -5.07 7.42
N SER A 31 16.83 -5.68 7.62
CA SER A 31 16.57 -6.73 8.60
C SER A 31 15.96 -7.95 7.91
N ASP A 32 16.32 -9.15 8.37
CA ASP A 32 15.73 -10.41 7.91
C ASP A 32 14.23 -10.50 8.24
N ALA A 33 13.78 -9.80 9.28
CA ALA A 33 12.37 -9.69 9.66
C ALA A 33 11.59 -8.66 8.81
N SER A 34 12.16 -8.16 7.72
CA SER A 34 11.57 -7.10 6.89
C SER A 34 11.20 -5.87 7.76
N PHE A 35 9.97 -5.36 7.65
CA PHE A 35 9.48 -4.24 8.45
C PHE A 35 9.06 -4.63 9.87
N GLY A 36 9.08 -5.92 10.21
CA GLY A 36 8.83 -6.41 11.56
C GLY A 36 9.83 -5.93 12.61
N ALA A 37 11.00 -5.47 12.20
CA ALA A 37 11.96 -4.81 13.09
C ALA A 37 11.65 -3.32 13.35
N PHE A 38 10.70 -2.71 12.61
CA PHE A 38 10.43 -1.26 12.59
C PHE A 38 8.96 -0.92 12.87
N GLN A 39 8.33 -1.67 13.77
CA GLN A 39 6.92 -1.54 14.13
C GLN A 39 6.57 -0.18 14.74
N GLY A 40 5.32 0.27 14.58
CA GLY A 40 4.79 1.50 15.14
C GLY A 40 4.76 2.66 14.12
N ALA A 41 5.26 3.82 14.51
CA ALA A 41 5.22 5.04 13.68
C ALA A 41 5.81 4.87 12.25
N PRO A 42 6.89 4.10 12.02
CA PRO A 42 7.46 3.92 10.68
C PRO A 42 6.52 3.25 9.69
N GLU A 43 5.60 2.40 10.15
CA GLU A 43 4.63 1.70 9.29
C GLU A 43 3.68 2.68 8.61
N TYR A 44 3.24 3.72 9.32
CA TYR A 44 2.41 4.78 8.75
C TYR A 44 3.17 5.57 7.68
N ILE A 45 4.43 5.91 7.94
CA ILE A 45 5.29 6.61 6.96
C ILE A 45 5.47 5.74 5.71
N ALA A 46 5.80 4.46 5.89
CA ALA A 46 5.94 3.51 4.79
C ALA A 46 4.66 3.42 3.97
N SER A 47 3.51 3.24 4.62
CA SER A 47 2.21 3.13 3.96
C SER A 47 1.92 4.36 3.09
N VAL A 48 2.13 5.56 3.63
CA VAL A 48 1.94 6.81 2.86
C VAL A 48 2.85 6.86 1.64
N PHE A 49 4.15 6.58 1.79
CA PHE A 49 5.08 6.65 0.67
C PHE A 49 4.88 5.51 -0.35
N MET A 50 4.45 4.32 0.06
CA MET A 50 4.05 3.23 -0.85
C MET A 50 2.83 3.64 -1.68
N VAL A 51 1.81 4.24 -1.06
CA VAL A 51 0.64 4.77 -1.80
C VAL A 51 1.09 5.83 -2.80
N LEU A 52 1.93 6.78 -2.40
CA LEU A 52 2.44 7.82 -3.29
C LEU A 52 3.25 7.25 -4.47
N ALA A 53 4.13 6.28 -4.22
CA ALA A 53 4.90 5.61 -5.27
C ALA A 53 4.01 4.84 -6.27
N SER A 54 2.79 4.48 -5.84
CA SER A 54 1.82 3.71 -6.62
C SER A 54 0.90 4.56 -7.50
N LEU A 55 1.00 5.89 -7.42
CA LEU A 55 0.25 6.81 -8.27
C LEU A 55 0.99 7.06 -9.59
N PRO A 56 0.32 7.53 -10.66
CA PRO A 56 0.97 7.77 -11.94
C PRO A 56 2.01 8.89 -11.84
N PHE A 57 3.26 8.63 -12.26
CA PHE A 57 4.33 9.63 -12.25
C PHE A 57 3.99 10.91 -13.01
N VAL A 58 3.25 10.79 -14.11
CA VAL A 58 2.78 11.94 -14.91
C VAL A 58 1.95 12.92 -14.09
N ARG A 59 1.20 12.46 -13.08
CA ARG A 59 0.40 13.34 -12.22
C ARG A 59 1.28 14.16 -11.28
N PHE A 60 2.37 13.59 -10.78
CA PHE A 60 3.35 14.36 -10.01
C PHE A 60 4.05 15.42 -10.88
N VAL A 61 4.41 15.09 -12.12
CA VAL A 61 4.96 16.07 -13.07
C VAL A 61 3.99 17.21 -13.34
N GLN A 62 2.71 16.92 -13.54
CA GLN A 62 1.66 17.94 -13.72
C GLN A 62 1.48 18.82 -12.49
N MET A 63 1.53 18.23 -11.29
CA MET A 63 1.47 18.99 -10.03
C MET A 63 2.65 19.95 -9.89
N MET A 64 3.86 19.51 -10.24
CA MET A 64 5.05 20.39 -10.24
C MET A 64 4.94 21.52 -11.28
N ALA A 65 4.22 21.29 -12.38
CA ALA A 65 3.89 22.31 -13.38
C ALA A 65 2.71 23.23 -12.98
N GLY A 66 2.21 23.15 -11.74
CA GLY A 66 1.13 23.97 -11.20
C GLY A 66 -0.29 23.44 -11.47
N GLN A 67 -0.44 22.29 -12.11
CA GLN A 67 -1.74 21.68 -12.41
C GLN A 67 -2.06 20.57 -11.42
N THR A 68 -2.71 20.91 -10.31
CA THR A 68 -3.03 19.95 -9.22
C THR A 68 -4.37 19.23 -9.40
N GLN A 69 -5.33 19.88 -10.08
CA GLN A 69 -6.66 19.32 -10.36
C GLN A 69 -6.66 17.93 -11.01
N PRO A 70 -5.76 17.61 -11.96
CA PRO A 70 -5.76 16.30 -12.61
C PRO A 70 -5.49 15.11 -11.68
N MET A 71 -4.71 15.29 -10.59
CA MET A 71 -4.42 14.22 -9.63
C MET A 71 -5.70 13.73 -8.93
N PHE A 72 -6.55 14.66 -8.48
CA PHE A 72 -7.77 14.34 -7.73
C PHE A 72 -8.94 13.91 -8.62
N ARG A 73 -8.90 14.27 -9.91
CA ARG A 73 -9.93 13.88 -10.89
C ARG A 73 -9.63 12.55 -11.59
N ASP A 74 -8.42 12.02 -11.45
CA ASP A 74 -8.03 10.77 -12.10
C ASP A 74 -8.82 9.58 -11.54
N ARG A 75 -9.51 8.85 -12.43
CA ARG A 75 -10.30 7.68 -12.06
C ARG A 75 -9.42 6.54 -11.54
N GLN A 76 -8.19 6.38 -12.03
CA GLN A 76 -7.26 5.35 -11.54
C GLN A 76 -6.87 5.65 -10.09
N VAL A 77 -6.47 6.89 -9.81
CA VAL A 77 -6.06 7.33 -8.46
C VAL A 77 -7.21 7.14 -7.47
N ARG A 78 -8.42 7.63 -7.81
CA ARG A 78 -9.59 7.46 -6.94
C ARG A 78 -9.95 6.01 -6.72
N GLY A 79 -10.00 5.20 -7.78
CA GLY A 79 -10.32 3.77 -7.68
C GLY A 79 -9.30 3.02 -6.83
N PHE A 80 -8.01 3.33 -6.99
CA PHE A 80 -6.95 2.73 -6.21
C PHE A 80 -7.05 3.09 -4.72
N LEU A 81 -7.21 4.38 -4.39
CA LEU A 81 -7.36 4.82 -2.99
C LEU A 81 -8.60 4.23 -2.32
N ILE A 82 -9.74 4.19 -3.03
CA ILE A 82 -10.96 3.55 -2.52
C ILE A 82 -10.71 2.06 -2.26
N THR A 83 -10.02 1.36 -3.18
CA THR A 83 -9.70 -0.06 -3.04
C THR A 83 -8.85 -0.30 -1.79
N ILE A 84 -7.82 0.50 -1.55
CA ILE A 84 -7.00 0.42 -0.33
C ILE A 84 -7.88 0.61 0.90
N VAL A 85 -8.66 1.70 0.97
CA VAL A 85 -9.49 2.00 2.14
C VAL A 85 -10.46 0.87 2.44
N VAL A 86 -11.15 0.32 1.42
CA VAL A 86 -12.08 -0.80 1.59
C VAL A 86 -11.35 -2.03 2.13
N LEU A 87 -10.21 -2.42 1.53
CA LEU A 87 -9.47 -3.60 1.96
C LEU A 87 -8.91 -3.45 3.38
N VAL A 88 -8.38 -2.28 3.72
CA VAL A 88 -7.88 -1.97 5.08
C VAL A 88 -9.03 -2.06 6.08
N LEU A 89 -10.20 -1.50 5.79
CA LEU A 89 -11.37 -1.59 6.67
C LEU A 89 -11.82 -3.05 6.85
N VAL A 90 -11.91 -3.82 5.77
CA VAL A 90 -12.30 -5.25 5.82
C VAL A 90 -11.33 -6.04 6.71
N VAL A 91 -10.03 -5.88 6.51
CA VAL A 91 -9.00 -6.57 7.31
C VAL A 91 -9.02 -6.11 8.77
N THR A 92 -9.15 -4.81 9.01
CA THR A 92 -9.21 -4.23 10.36
C THR A 92 -10.42 -4.76 11.13
N ILE A 93 -11.61 -4.72 10.53
CA ILE A 93 -12.85 -5.23 11.15
C ILE A 93 -12.71 -6.72 11.44
N TYR A 94 -12.17 -7.50 10.50
CA TYR A 94 -11.93 -8.91 10.71
C TYR A 94 -11.00 -9.14 11.91
N ARG A 95 -9.87 -8.42 12.00
CA ARG A 95 -8.93 -8.57 13.12
C ARG A 95 -9.52 -8.19 14.47
N VAL A 96 -10.30 -7.12 14.53
CA VAL A 96 -10.96 -6.70 15.78
C VAL A 96 -12.01 -7.73 16.21
N VAL A 97 -12.82 -8.24 15.30
CA VAL A 97 -13.95 -9.13 15.63
C VAL A 97 -13.53 -10.58 15.81
N ALA A 98 -12.66 -11.11 14.94
CA ALA A 98 -12.29 -12.52 14.93
C ALA A 98 -11.05 -12.84 15.77
N ASN A 99 -10.11 -11.89 15.89
CA ASN A 99 -8.85 -12.10 16.60
C ASN A 99 -8.77 -11.32 17.92
N ASP A 100 -9.85 -10.63 18.32
CA ASP A 100 -9.94 -9.80 19.54
C ASP A 100 -8.78 -8.79 19.67
N ASP A 101 -8.35 -8.24 18.52
CA ASP A 101 -7.23 -7.30 18.46
C ASP A 101 -7.67 -5.87 18.79
N HIS A 102 -6.74 -5.07 19.31
CA HIS A 102 -6.98 -3.66 19.62
C HIS A 102 -7.16 -2.86 18.32
N LEU A 103 -8.11 -1.93 18.31
CA LEU A 103 -8.48 -1.17 17.11
C LEU A 103 -7.30 -0.46 16.43
N GLU A 104 -6.44 0.22 17.21
CA GLU A 104 -5.26 0.91 16.65
C GLU A 104 -4.27 -0.07 16.03
N HIS A 105 -3.97 -1.16 16.74
CA HIS A 105 -3.04 -2.19 16.28
C HIS A 105 -3.57 -2.88 15.02
N ALA A 106 -4.84 -3.30 15.03
CA ALA A 106 -5.51 -3.90 13.88
C ALA A 106 -5.52 -2.98 12.66
N LEU A 107 -5.77 -1.67 12.87
CA LEU A 107 -5.77 -0.68 11.80
C LEU A 107 -4.36 -0.45 11.24
N ARG A 108 -3.34 -0.33 12.11
CA ARG A 108 -1.96 -0.11 11.70
C ARG A 108 -1.42 -1.28 10.88
N GLU A 109 -1.56 -2.49 11.43
CA GLU A 109 -1.13 -3.72 10.77
C GLU A 109 -1.92 -3.97 9.47
N GLY A 110 -3.23 -3.73 9.50
CA GLY A 110 -4.08 -3.82 8.32
C GLY A 110 -3.65 -2.83 7.24
N LEU A 111 -3.46 -1.57 7.60
CA LEU A 111 -3.01 -0.52 6.69
C LEU A 111 -1.66 -0.85 6.06
N PHE A 112 -0.68 -1.24 6.87
CA PHE A 112 0.66 -1.52 6.40
C PHE A 112 0.71 -2.72 5.47
N ASN A 113 0.20 -3.88 5.92
CA ASN A 113 0.33 -5.12 5.15
C ASN A 113 -0.55 -5.11 3.89
N VAL A 114 -1.76 -4.54 3.95
CA VAL A 114 -2.61 -4.36 2.75
C VAL A 114 -1.94 -3.44 1.75
N THR A 115 -1.42 -2.29 2.20
CA THR A 115 -0.74 -1.35 1.31
C THR A 115 0.50 -2.00 0.71
N SER A 116 1.34 -2.65 1.51
CA SER A 116 2.55 -3.32 1.04
C SER A 116 2.27 -4.34 -0.07
N ILE A 117 1.22 -5.15 0.08
CA ILE A 117 0.90 -6.21 -0.88
C ILE A 117 0.24 -5.64 -2.15
N ILE A 118 -0.72 -4.72 -2.02
CA ILE A 118 -1.42 -4.14 -3.19
C ILE A 118 -0.52 -3.23 -4.04
N THR A 119 0.48 -2.58 -3.42
CA THR A 119 1.46 -1.78 -4.16
C THR A 119 2.54 -2.67 -4.79
N GLY A 120 2.59 -3.95 -4.43
CA GLY A 120 3.63 -4.87 -4.83
C GLY A 120 4.99 -4.59 -4.18
N THR A 121 5.01 -3.82 -3.08
CA THR A 121 6.24 -3.56 -2.33
C THR A 121 6.73 -4.82 -1.64
N GLY A 122 5.84 -5.58 -0.98
CA GLY A 122 6.20 -6.88 -0.41
C GLY A 122 6.95 -6.83 0.94
N TYR A 123 6.89 -5.71 1.67
CA TYR A 123 7.19 -5.70 3.09
C TYR A 123 6.17 -6.52 3.90
N ALA A 124 6.64 -7.07 5.02
CA ALA A 124 5.79 -7.64 6.06
C ALA A 124 6.15 -7.00 7.40
N SER A 125 5.14 -6.53 8.13
CA SER A 125 5.29 -6.07 9.53
C SER A 125 5.17 -7.23 10.50
N VAL A 126 4.16 -8.06 10.28
CA VAL A 126 3.90 -9.24 11.09
C VAL A 126 3.54 -10.39 10.19
N ASP A 127 3.56 -11.59 10.75
CA ASP A 127 3.09 -12.78 10.03
C ASP A 127 1.56 -12.78 9.90
N TYR A 128 1.07 -12.26 8.78
CA TYR A 128 -0.35 -12.24 8.45
C TYR A 128 -0.93 -13.63 8.14
N GLN A 129 -0.10 -14.68 8.02
CA GLN A 129 -0.58 -16.05 7.88
C GLN A 129 -1.29 -16.55 9.14
N LEU A 130 -0.93 -15.97 10.28
CA LEU A 130 -1.52 -16.29 11.59
C LEU A 130 -2.87 -15.61 11.82
N TRP A 131 -3.32 -14.72 10.93
CA TRP A 131 -4.56 -13.97 11.13
C TRP A 131 -5.82 -14.77 10.78
N GLY A 132 -5.67 -15.99 10.26
CA GLY A 132 -6.76 -16.88 9.88
C GLY A 132 -6.90 -17.07 8.37
N GLY A 133 -7.75 -18.03 7.97
CA GLY A 133 -7.88 -18.42 6.56
C GLY A 133 -8.43 -17.32 5.65
N PHE A 134 -9.36 -16.49 6.13
CA PHE A 134 -9.95 -15.43 5.33
C PHE A 134 -8.94 -14.33 4.93
N PRO A 135 -8.18 -13.71 5.86
CA PRO A 135 -7.17 -12.73 5.50
C PRO A 135 -6.10 -13.29 4.55
N VAL A 136 -5.66 -14.54 4.74
CA VAL A 136 -4.66 -15.17 3.86
C VAL A 136 -5.13 -15.26 2.41
N ILE A 137 -6.35 -15.76 2.20
CA ILE A 137 -6.94 -15.84 0.85
C ILE A 137 -7.15 -14.44 0.29
N LEU A 138 -7.60 -13.49 1.11
CA LEU A 138 -7.78 -12.10 0.70
C LEU A 138 -6.45 -11.50 0.23
N PHE A 139 -5.36 -11.63 1.00
CA PHE A 139 -4.04 -11.13 0.64
C PHE A 139 -3.51 -11.72 -0.67
N PHE A 140 -3.78 -13.01 -0.92
CA PHE A 140 -3.45 -13.62 -2.21
C PHE A 140 -4.12 -12.88 -3.38
N PHE A 141 -5.41 -12.56 -3.28
CA PHE A 141 -6.11 -11.78 -4.31
C PHE A 141 -5.68 -10.32 -4.36
N ILE A 142 -5.36 -9.71 -3.22
CA ILE A 142 -4.81 -8.34 -3.17
C ILE A 142 -3.51 -8.26 -3.97
N GLY A 143 -2.63 -9.27 -3.88
CA GLY A 143 -1.37 -9.31 -4.64
C GLY A 143 -1.55 -9.32 -6.16
N LEU A 144 -2.72 -9.71 -6.67
CA LEU A 144 -3.05 -9.65 -8.10
C LEU A 144 -3.46 -8.24 -8.55
N ILE A 145 -3.83 -7.37 -7.60
CA ILE A 145 -4.19 -5.98 -7.87
C ILE A 145 -2.93 -5.12 -7.68
N GLY A 146 -2.56 -4.38 -8.72
CA GLY A 146 -1.44 -3.43 -8.67
C GLY A 146 -1.91 -1.97 -8.63
N GLY A 147 -0.96 -1.08 -8.38
CA GLY A 147 -1.15 0.37 -8.44
C GLY A 147 -1.55 0.93 -9.81
N CYS A 148 -1.48 2.24 -9.96
CA CYS A 148 -1.89 2.93 -11.18
C CYS A 148 -0.93 2.67 -12.34
N ALA A 149 -1.40 2.84 -13.58
CA ALA A 149 -0.52 2.76 -14.75
C ALA A 149 0.51 3.90 -14.73
N GLY A 150 1.77 3.59 -15.05
CA GLY A 150 2.87 4.54 -14.98
C GLY A 150 3.36 4.86 -13.55
N SER A 151 3.23 3.89 -12.63
CA SER A 151 3.83 3.87 -11.28
C SER A 151 4.97 2.84 -11.19
N THR A 152 5.66 2.72 -10.06
CA THR A 152 6.70 1.69 -9.83
C THR A 152 6.16 0.31 -9.51
N CYS A 153 4.86 0.19 -9.22
CA CYS A 153 4.27 -1.08 -8.78
C CYS A 153 4.50 -2.20 -9.80
N CYS A 154 4.34 -3.44 -9.36
CA CYS A 154 4.14 -4.59 -10.23
C CYS A 154 2.64 -4.93 -10.36
N SER A 155 2.31 -6.15 -10.77
CA SER A 155 0.94 -6.70 -10.86
C SER A 155 -0.02 -6.05 -11.88
N VAL A 156 -1.24 -6.59 -11.97
CA VAL A 156 -2.28 -6.12 -12.91
C VAL A 156 -2.76 -4.75 -12.45
N LYS A 157 -2.50 -3.72 -13.27
CA LYS A 157 -2.80 -2.32 -12.91
C LYS A 157 -4.29 -2.11 -12.69
N ILE A 158 -4.63 -1.28 -11.70
CA ILE A 158 -6.02 -0.93 -11.36
C ILE A 158 -6.84 -0.47 -12.57
N PHE A 159 -6.20 0.21 -13.54
CA PHE A 159 -6.82 0.63 -14.79
C PHE A 159 -7.43 -0.54 -15.58
N ARG A 160 -6.77 -1.69 -15.62
CA ARG A 160 -7.25 -2.87 -16.36
C ARG A 160 -8.53 -3.42 -15.74
N TYR A 161 -8.64 -3.41 -14.42
CA TYR A 161 -9.88 -3.78 -13.72
C TYR A 161 -11.00 -2.79 -13.99
N GLN A 162 -10.72 -1.49 -14.01
CA GLN A 162 -11.72 -0.47 -14.34
C GLN A 162 -12.28 -0.63 -15.76
N VAL A 163 -11.40 -0.92 -16.73
CA VAL A 163 -11.81 -1.19 -18.11
C VAL A 163 -12.62 -2.49 -18.20
N LEU A 164 -12.18 -3.56 -17.52
CA LEU A 164 -12.91 -4.83 -17.48
C LEU A 164 -14.34 -4.65 -16.94
N LEU A 165 -14.48 -3.98 -15.80
CA LEU A 165 -15.78 -3.71 -15.19
C LEU A 165 -16.65 -2.82 -16.08
N GLY A 166 -16.06 -1.82 -16.74
CA GLY A 166 -16.76 -0.98 -17.71
C GLY A 166 -17.26 -1.77 -18.92
N ALA A 167 -16.45 -2.70 -19.44
CA ALA A 167 -16.83 -3.56 -20.57
C ALA A 167 -17.95 -4.53 -20.20
N VAL A 168 -17.87 -5.18 -19.05
CA VAL A 168 -18.92 -6.08 -18.53
C VAL A 168 -20.23 -5.31 -18.33
N ALA A 169 -20.18 -4.10 -17.77
CA ALA A 169 -21.37 -3.27 -17.56
C ALA A 169 -22.03 -2.78 -18.86
N GLN A 170 -21.33 -2.83 -20.01
CA GLN A 170 -21.94 -2.55 -21.32
C GLN A 170 -22.55 -3.80 -21.99
N GLN A 171 -22.20 -4.99 -21.51
CA GLN A 171 -22.69 -6.27 -22.05
C GLN A 171 -23.94 -6.78 -21.34
N VAL A 172 -24.23 -6.25 -20.13
CA VAL A 172 -25.46 -6.51 -19.36
C VAL A 172 -26.47 -5.40 -19.64
#